data_AF-A0A7W1C7T6-F1
#
_entry.id   AF-A0A7W1C7T6-F1
#
_cell.length_a   1.000
_cell.length_b   1.000
_cell.length_c   1.000
_cell.angle_alpha   90.00
_cell.angle_beta   90.00
_cell.angle_gamma   90.00
#
_symmetry.space_group_name_H-M   'P 1'
#
loop_
_entity.id
_entity.type
_entity.pdbx_description
1 polymer ?
#
loop_
_entity_poly.entity_id
_entity_poly.type
_entity_poly.pdbx_seq_one_letter_code
_entity_poly.pdbx_strand_id
1 'polypeptide(L)'
;MGINRKPNQPYSTRASTSARDRWAPAALLVLAAVGWAWSISAAGMGGMEGMARPAGLTDLVGFMLGWVAMMAAMMFPAIIPVVRLYALAAGKGSAAPLPYFVGGYLVVWSAAGLPAWAAWHGLQEPLAAASPWAGRLAGVVLLAAAVYQLTPWKTVCLRHCRSPLAFFLHHGRSIGTGIGAARAGVAHGAFCLGCCWLLMVILVAFGTMHLGWMLALSALILLEKTASRGETVARAAAVAFAALGLLLILHPQTLGFLI
;
A
#
# COMPACT_ATOMS: atom_id res chain seq x y z
N MET A 1 -43.61 50.04 24.43
CA MET A 1 -43.56 48.56 24.36
C MET A 1 -42.35 48.20 23.50
N GLY A 2 -41.21 47.90 24.13
CA GLY A 2 -39.92 47.74 23.44
C GLY A 2 -39.74 46.33 22.87
N ILE A 3 -39.46 46.25 21.58
CA ILE A 3 -39.18 44.98 20.87
C ILE A 3 -37.72 44.61 21.15
N ASN A 4 -37.52 43.62 22.01
CA ASN A 4 -36.21 43.13 22.44
C ASN A 4 -35.61 42.22 21.34
N ARG A 5 -34.76 42.79 20.46
CA ARG A 5 -33.94 42.00 19.52
C ARG A 5 -32.80 41.35 20.31
N LYS A 6 -32.83 40.02 20.44
CA LYS A 6 -31.68 39.25 20.92
C LYS A 6 -30.47 39.46 19.98
N PRO A 7 -29.26 39.71 20.51
CA PRO A 7 -28.07 39.87 19.69
C PRO A 7 -27.64 38.53 19.07
N ASN A 8 -27.22 38.61 17.80
CA ASN A 8 -26.64 37.52 17.02
C ASN A 8 -25.46 36.89 17.77
N GLN A 9 -25.54 35.60 18.09
CA GLN A 9 -24.38 34.86 18.61
C GLN A 9 -23.31 34.69 17.52
N PRO A 10 -22.02 34.87 17.85
CA PRO A 10 -20.93 34.78 16.89
C PRO A 10 -20.69 33.34 16.44
N TYR A 11 -20.42 33.20 15.14
CA TYR A 11 -20.06 31.97 14.44
C TYR A 11 -18.68 31.46 14.89
N SER A 12 -18.56 30.79 16.04
CA SER A 12 -17.25 30.37 16.60
C SER A 12 -16.88 28.88 16.43
N THR A 13 -17.49 28.13 15.51
CA THR A 13 -17.29 26.66 15.40
C THR A 13 -16.42 26.17 14.23
N ARG A 14 -15.77 27.04 13.45
CA ARG A 14 -14.96 26.61 12.28
C ARG A 14 -13.48 26.34 12.54
N ALA A 15 -12.90 26.83 13.64
CA ALA A 15 -11.45 26.71 13.89
C ALA A 15 -11.05 25.35 14.52
N SER A 16 -11.95 24.74 15.31
CA SER A 16 -11.64 23.51 16.07
C SER A 16 -11.77 22.21 15.27
N THR A 17 -12.50 22.22 14.16
CA THR A 17 -12.60 21.10 13.20
C THR A 17 -11.35 20.99 12.34
N SER A 18 -10.85 22.13 11.85
CA SER A 18 -9.65 22.25 11.00
C SER A 18 -8.39 21.55 11.55
N ALA A 19 -8.09 21.69 12.85
CA ALA A 19 -6.94 21.01 13.47
C ALA A 19 -7.20 19.51 13.73
N ARG A 20 -8.44 19.16 14.09
CA ARG A 20 -8.89 17.78 14.34
C ARG A 20 -9.09 16.96 13.05
N ASP A 21 -9.16 17.59 11.90
CA ASP A 21 -9.32 16.90 10.61
C ASP A 21 -7.96 16.59 9.94
N ARG A 22 -6.89 17.30 10.33
CA ARG A 22 -5.54 17.15 9.73
C ARG A 22 -4.65 16.10 10.39
N TRP A 23 -4.89 15.74 11.66
CA TRP A 23 -3.99 14.82 12.38
C TRP A 23 -3.99 13.41 11.77
N ALA A 24 -5.12 12.93 11.26
CA ALA A 24 -5.23 11.56 10.74
C ALA A 24 -4.36 11.35 9.48
N PRO A 25 -4.45 12.16 8.42
CA PRO A 25 -3.51 12.09 7.30
C PRO A 25 -2.06 12.29 7.71
N ALA A 26 -1.80 13.22 8.65
CA ALA A 26 -0.45 13.46 9.15
C ALA A 26 0.11 12.22 9.88
N ALA A 27 -0.70 11.55 10.70
CA ALA A 27 -0.31 10.32 11.39
C ALA A 27 0.02 9.20 10.39
N LEU A 28 -0.77 9.02 9.33
CA LEU A 28 -0.43 8.05 8.29
C LEU A 28 0.88 8.40 7.56
N LEU A 29 1.11 9.69 7.26
CA LEU A 29 2.35 10.13 6.63
C LEU A 29 3.56 9.94 7.54
N VAL A 30 3.43 10.21 8.84
CA VAL A 30 4.49 9.96 9.83
C VAL A 30 4.78 8.46 9.92
N LEU A 31 3.76 7.60 10.02
CA LEU A 31 3.94 6.16 10.01
C LEU A 31 4.59 5.66 8.71
N ALA A 32 4.19 6.23 7.57
CA ALA A 32 4.80 5.91 6.29
C ALA A 32 6.28 6.34 6.24
N ALA A 33 6.61 7.53 6.74
CA ALA A 33 7.98 8.03 6.82
C ALA A 33 8.85 7.18 7.76
N VAL A 34 8.31 6.74 8.90
CA VAL A 34 8.98 5.79 9.81
C VAL A 34 9.21 4.46 9.11
N GLY A 35 8.22 3.93 8.39
CA GLY A 35 8.37 2.70 7.62
C GLY A 35 9.45 2.81 6.53
N TRP A 36 9.53 3.94 5.82
CA TRP A 36 10.61 4.24 4.87
C TRP A 36 11.97 4.32 5.56
N ALA A 37 12.10 5.09 6.64
CA ALA A 37 13.35 5.23 7.37
C ALA A 37 13.87 3.88 7.89
N TRP A 38 12.97 3.03 8.37
CA TRP A 38 13.33 1.67 8.79
C TRP A 38 13.72 0.77 7.62
N SER A 39 13.00 0.84 6.49
CA SER A 39 13.35 0.06 5.30
C SER A 39 14.73 0.46 4.75
N ILE A 40 15.05 1.76 4.79
CA ILE A 40 16.37 2.29 4.40
C ILE A 40 17.46 1.81 5.35
N SER A 41 17.23 1.87 6.67
CA SER A 41 18.21 1.40 7.64
C SER A 41 18.42 -0.11 7.55
N ALA A 42 17.36 -0.90 7.36
CA ALA A 42 17.43 -2.33 7.16
C ALA A 42 18.20 -2.71 5.88
N ALA A 43 17.99 -2.00 4.77
CA ALA A 43 18.75 -2.20 3.54
C ALA A 43 20.25 -1.89 3.73
N GLY A 44 20.59 -0.87 4.52
CA GLY A 44 21.98 -0.54 4.86
C GLY A 44 22.65 -1.56 5.79
N MET A 45 21.88 -2.25 6.64
CA MET A 45 22.37 -3.31 7.54
C MET A 45 22.44 -4.69 6.87
N GLY A 46 21.64 -4.94 5.83
CA GLY A 46 21.57 -6.21 5.11
C GLY A 46 22.87 -6.63 4.39
N GLY A 47 23.82 -5.70 4.20
CA GLY A 47 25.19 -6.02 3.76
C GLY A 47 26.03 -6.80 4.78
N MET A 48 25.54 -6.97 6.01
CA MET A 48 26.28 -7.59 7.13
C MET A 48 25.65 -8.92 7.63
N GLU A 49 24.54 -9.38 7.02
CA GLU A 49 23.78 -10.56 7.45
C GLU A 49 23.99 -11.80 6.56
N GLY A 50 25.22 -12.01 6.07
CA GLY A 50 25.64 -13.24 5.36
C GLY A 50 25.70 -14.50 6.25
N MET A 51 24.95 -14.56 7.34
CA MET A 51 24.86 -15.72 8.22
C MET A 51 23.47 -16.33 8.09
N ALA A 52 23.40 -17.47 7.41
CA ALA A 52 22.20 -18.29 7.23
C ALA A 52 21.50 -18.52 8.58
N ARG A 53 20.46 -17.72 8.86
CA ARG A 53 19.55 -18.00 9.97
C ARG A 53 18.72 -19.22 9.58
N PRO A 54 18.62 -20.25 10.41
CA PRO A 54 17.72 -21.36 10.14
C PRO A 54 16.29 -20.84 10.01
N ALA A 55 15.57 -21.32 8.99
CA ALA A 55 14.16 -21.03 8.80
C ALA A 55 13.40 -21.37 10.09
N GLY A 56 12.70 -20.39 10.65
CA GLY A 56 12.06 -20.52 11.95
C GLY A 56 11.15 -19.34 12.27
N LEU A 57 10.46 -19.43 13.40
CA LEU A 57 9.53 -18.39 13.87
C LEU A 57 10.15 -16.99 13.93
N THR A 58 11.45 -16.89 14.23
CA THR A 58 12.19 -15.62 14.29
C THR A 58 12.35 -14.96 12.92
N ASP A 59 12.62 -15.75 11.88
CA ASP A 59 12.71 -15.25 10.51
C ASP A 59 11.35 -14.76 10.00
N LEU A 60 10.30 -15.59 10.18
CA LEU A 60 8.93 -15.22 9.83
C LEU A 60 8.52 -13.92 10.54
N VAL A 61 8.77 -13.79 11.84
CA VAL A 61 8.43 -12.57 12.59
C VAL A 61 9.20 -11.36 12.05
N GLY A 62 10.50 -11.50 11.79
CA GLY A 62 11.32 -10.43 11.22
C GLY A 62 10.81 -9.97 9.85
N PHE A 63 10.55 -10.93 8.96
CA PHE A 63 9.97 -10.67 7.64
C PHE A 63 8.60 -10.00 7.76
N MET A 64 7.72 -10.51 8.62
CA MET A 64 6.36 -9.98 8.79
C MET A 64 6.36 -8.55 9.30
N LEU A 65 7.26 -8.22 10.25
CA LEU A 65 7.43 -6.85 10.71
C LEU A 65 7.91 -5.96 9.56
N GLY A 66 8.96 -6.37 8.85
CA GLY A 66 9.52 -5.62 7.70
C GLY A 66 8.49 -5.41 6.59
N TRP A 67 7.77 -6.47 6.24
CA TRP A 67 6.69 -6.47 5.26
C TRP A 67 5.58 -5.49 5.63
N VAL A 68 5.07 -5.54 6.86
CA VAL A 68 3.99 -4.65 7.29
C VAL A 68 4.45 -3.19 7.27
N ALA A 69 5.68 -2.90 7.71
CA ALA A 69 6.21 -1.54 7.65
C ALA A 69 6.46 -1.06 6.23
N MET A 70 6.98 -1.92 5.35
CA MET A 70 7.12 -1.64 3.92
C MET A 70 5.75 -1.33 3.31
N MET A 71 4.73 -2.16 3.57
CA MET A 71 3.38 -1.93 3.06
C MET A 71 2.75 -0.66 3.62
N ALA A 72 2.98 -0.35 4.89
CA ALA A 72 2.58 0.94 5.47
C ALA A 72 3.27 2.11 4.74
N ALA A 73 4.59 2.02 4.54
CA ALA A 73 5.40 3.04 3.86
C ALA A 73 4.90 3.33 2.44
N MET A 74 4.57 2.29 1.68
CA MET A 74 4.13 2.43 0.30
C MET A 74 2.65 2.82 0.20
N MET A 75 1.78 2.21 1.01
CA MET A 75 0.33 2.24 0.76
C MET A 75 -0.43 3.28 1.58
N PHE A 76 0.07 3.68 2.75
CA PHE A 76 -0.59 4.69 3.57
C PHE A 76 -0.78 6.03 2.84
N PRO A 77 0.20 6.55 2.07
CA PRO A 77 0.00 7.75 1.27
C PRO A 77 -1.17 7.62 0.28
N ALA A 78 -1.34 6.43 -0.30
CA ALA A 78 -2.34 6.18 -1.33
C ALA A 78 -3.78 6.10 -0.80
N ILE A 79 -3.99 5.85 0.49
CA ILE A 79 -5.32 5.78 1.13
C ILE A 79 -5.72 7.07 1.85
N ILE A 80 -4.87 8.11 1.82
CA ILE A 80 -5.14 9.42 2.46
C ILE A 80 -6.51 10.00 2.09
N PRO A 81 -6.96 10.00 0.82
CA PRO A 81 -8.26 10.59 0.47
C PRO A 81 -9.44 9.91 1.21
N VAL A 82 -9.39 8.59 1.36
CA VAL A 82 -10.40 7.80 2.08
C VAL A 82 -10.30 8.07 3.58
N VAL A 83 -9.08 8.08 4.13
CA VAL A 83 -8.87 8.36 5.56
C VAL A 83 -9.30 9.76 5.96
N ARG A 84 -9.12 10.77 5.09
CA ARG A 84 -9.64 12.13 5.34
C ARG A 84 -11.15 12.12 5.55
N LEU A 85 -11.88 11.45 4.66
CA LEU A 85 -13.34 11.36 4.78
C LEU A 85 -13.75 10.52 6.00
N TYR A 86 -13.01 9.44 6.29
CA TYR A 86 -13.15 8.63 7.51
C TYR A 86 -13.00 9.47 8.79
N ALA A 87 -11.92 10.26 8.88
CA ALA A 87 -11.65 11.12 10.03
C ALA A 87 -12.74 12.17 10.23
N LEU A 88 -13.24 12.78 9.14
CA LEU A 88 -14.38 13.71 9.20
C LEU A 88 -15.65 13.06 9.75
N ALA A 89 -15.95 11.82 9.33
CA ALA A 89 -17.10 11.09 9.83
C ALA A 89 -16.94 10.68 11.31
N ALA A 90 -15.74 10.26 11.70
CA ALA A 90 -15.42 9.92 13.09
C ALA A 90 -15.49 11.15 14.01
N GLY A 91 -14.99 12.31 13.56
CA GLY A 91 -15.09 13.57 14.29
C GLY A 91 -16.52 14.06 14.51
N LYS A 92 -17.46 13.63 13.66
CA LYS A 92 -18.90 13.88 13.78
C LYS A 92 -19.65 12.80 14.59
N GLY A 93 -18.95 11.79 15.11
CA GLY A 93 -19.56 10.67 15.84
C GLY A 93 -20.32 9.66 14.96
N SER A 94 -20.19 9.77 13.64
CA SER A 94 -20.86 8.88 12.66
C SER A 94 -20.01 7.67 12.24
N ALA A 95 -18.77 7.59 12.72
CA ALA A 95 -17.87 6.45 12.51
C ALA A 95 -17.05 6.18 13.79
N ALA A 96 -16.66 4.92 13.98
CA ALA A 96 -15.78 4.51 15.06
C ALA A 96 -14.36 5.08 14.88
N PRO A 97 -13.51 5.07 15.93
CA PRO A 97 -12.14 5.58 15.83
C PRO A 97 -11.34 5.00 14.65
N LEU A 98 -10.52 5.84 14.02
CA LEU A 98 -9.70 5.50 12.85
C LEU A 98 -8.83 4.23 13.02
N PRO A 99 -8.25 3.92 14.20
CA PRO A 99 -7.44 2.71 14.37
C PRO A 99 -8.18 1.40 14.06
N TYR A 100 -9.51 1.34 14.22
CA TYR A 100 -10.27 0.15 13.84
C TYR A 100 -10.22 -0.07 12.31
N PHE A 101 -10.41 0.99 11.53
CA PHE A 101 -10.31 0.94 10.08
C PHE A 101 -8.88 0.59 9.63
N VAL A 102 -7.87 1.28 10.17
CA VAL A 102 -6.46 1.03 9.82
C VAL A 102 -6.03 -0.37 10.24
N GLY A 103 -6.49 -0.87 11.39
CA GLY A 103 -6.23 -2.23 11.86
C GLY A 103 -6.79 -3.28 10.90
N GLY A 104 -8.05 -3.13 10.46
CA GLY A 104 -8.63 -4.02 9.46
C GLY A 104 -7.88 -4.00 8.11
N TYR A 105 -7.41 -2.82 7.70
CA TYR A 105 -6.59 -2.65 6.50
C TYR A 105 -5.24 -3.39 6.63
N LEU A 106 -4.56 -3.24 7.77
CA LEU A 106 -3.28 -3.91 8.02
C LEU A 106 -3.42 -5.42 8.15
N VAL A 107 -4.54 -5.95 8.66
CA VAL A 107 -4.79 -7.40 8.68
C VAL A 107 -4.71 -8.02 7.28
N VAL A 108 -5.25 -7.34 6.26
CA VAL A 108 -5.17 -7.83 4.87
C VAL A 108 -3.72 -7.85 4.37
N TRP A 109 -2.95 -6.80 4.66
CA TRP A 109 -1.54 -6.75 4.29
C TRP A 109 -0.69 -7.77 5.03
N SER A 110 -0.96 -7.99 6.32
CA SER A 110 -0.31 -9.04 7.09
C SER A 110 -0.64 -10.42 6.51
N ALA A 111 -1.89 -10.70 6.15
CA ALA A 111 -2.27 -11.95 5.52
C ALA A 111 -1.55 -12.17 4.17
N ALA A 112 -1.39 -11.11 3.37
CA ALA A 112 -0.63 -11.16 2.12
C ALA A 112 0.89 -11.39 2.33
N GLY A 113 1.40 -11.08 3.52
CA GLY A 113 2.81 -11.31 3.87
C GLY A 113 3.18 -12.79 3.99
N LEU A 114 2.23 -13.66 4.35
CA LEU A 114 2.49 -15.09 4.50
C LEU A 114 2.94 -15.77 3.19
N PRO A 115 2.19 -15.67 2.07
CA PRO A 115 2.67 -16.21 0.80
C PRO A 115 3.90 -15.47 0.28
N ALA A 116 4.05 -14.17 0.58
CA ALA A 116 5.23 -13.41 0.19
C ALA A 116 6.49 -13.89 0.91
N TRP A 117 6.41 -14.22 2.20
CA TRP A 117 7.50 -14.80 2.98
C TRP A 117 7.92 -16.16 2.40
N ALA A 118 6.95 -17.04 2.14
CA ALA A 118 7.22 -18.35 1.56
C ALA A 118 7.92 -18.23 0.19
N ALA A 119 7.46 -17.29 -0.65
CA ALA A 119 8.09 -17.02 -1.94
C ALA A 119 9.49 -16.41 -1.78
N TRP A 120 9.67 -15.43 -0.89
CA TRP A 120 10.96 -14.80 -0.64
C TRP A 120 12.00 -15.81 -0.14
N HIS A 121 11.64 -16.68 0.81
CA HIS A 121 12.54 -17.72 1.31
C HIS A 121 13.05 -18.66 0.22
N GLY A 122 12.20 -19.00 -0.76
CA GLY A 122 12.62 -19.82 -1.91
C GLY A 122 13.44 -19.07 -2.95
N LEU A 123 13.43 -17.74 -2.94
CA LEU A 123 14.05 -16.88 -3.94
C LEU A 123 15.31 -16.17 -3.45
N GLN A 124 15.52 -16.04 -2.14
CA GLN A 124 16.61 -15.25 -1.57
C GLN A 124 18.01 -15.67 -2.08
N GLU A 125 18.32 -16.97 -2.08
CA GLU A 125 19.60 -17.51 -2.55
C GLU A 125 19.80 -17.30 -4.08
N PRO A 126 18.82 -17.68 -4.93
CA PRO A 126 18.86 -17.42 -6.38
C PRO A 126 19.00 -15.95 -6.77
N LEU A 127 18.37 -15.05 -6.01
CA LEU A 127 18.43 -13.62 -6.22
C LEU A 127 19.79 -13.07 -5.81
N ALA A 128 20.33 -13.48 -4.66
CA ALA A 128 21.68 -13.13 -4.23
C ALA A 128 22.74 -13.59 -5.24
N ALA A 129 22.54 -14.75 -5.87
CA ALA A 129 23.41 -15.27 -6.92
C ALA A 129 23.13 -14.70 -8.33
N ALA A 130 22.14 -13.80 -8.49
CA ALA A 130 21.66 -13.29 -9.78
C ALA A 130 21.48 -14.39 -10.85
N SER A 131 20.94 -15.54 -10.42
CA SER A 131 20.90 -16.74 -11.26
C SER A 131 20.05 -16.54 -12.52
N PRO A 132 20.41 -17.15 -13.67
CA PRO A 132 19.65 -16.99 -14.90
C PRO A 132 18.18 -17.41 -14.79
N TRP A 133 17.87 -18.37 -13.92
CA TRP A 133 16.50 -18.79 -13.72
C TRP A 133 15.69 -17.73 -12.94
N ALA A 134 16.28 -17.10 -11.93
CA ALA A 134 15.63 -16.03 -11.17
C ALA A 134 15.36 -14.82 -12.08
N GLY A 135 16.30 -14.49 -12.97
CA GLY A 135 16.11 -13.47 -14.01
C GLY A 135 14.91 -13.77 -14.91
N ARG A 136 14.78 -15.00 -15.42
CA ARG A 136 13.61 -15.40 -16.23
C ARG A 136 12.31 -15.36 -15.43
N LEU A 137 12.32 -15.80 -14.17
CA LEU A 137 11.14 -15.74 -13.30
C LEU A 137 10.69 -14.28 -13.09
N ALA A 138 11.62 -13.38 -12.77
CA ALA A 138 11.36 -11.95 -12.65
C ALA A 138 10.78 -11.37 -13.95
N GLY A 139 11.31 -11.81 -15.10
CA GLY A 139 10.77 -11.46 -16.42
C GLY A 139 9.33 -11.93 -16.63
N VAL A 140 9.01 -13.18 -16.28
CA VAL A 140 7.64 -13.73 -16.33
C VAL A 140 6.70 -12.96 -15.42
N VAL A 141 7.13 -12.64 -14.20
CA VAL A 141 6.36 -11.84 -13.24
C VAL A 141 6.05 -10.45 -13.80
N LEU A 142 7.03 -9.79 -14.44
CA LEU A 142 6.81 -8.50 -15.11
C LEU A 142 5.83 -8.60 -16.28
N LEU A 143 5.93 -9.65 -17.10
CA LEU A 143 4.95 -9.87 -18.18
C LEU A 143 3.54 -10.10 -17.63
N ALA A 144 3.41 -10.90 -16.57
CA ALA A 144 2.14 -11.11 -15.89
C ALA A 144 1.59 -9.79 -15.31
N ALA A 145 2.44 -8.96 -14.70
CA ALA A 145 2.09 -7.62 -14.23
C ALA A 145 1.66 -6.70 -15.38
N ALA A 146 2.32 -6.75 -16.53
CA ALA A 146 1.95 -5.99 -17.72
C ALA A 146 0.55 -6.37 -18.24
N VAL A 147 0.25 -7.66 -18.30
CA VAL A 147 -1.10 -8.13 -18.66
C VAL A 147 -2.11 -7.67 -17.62
N TYR A 148 -1.81 -7.86 -16.33
CA TYR A 148 -2.70 -7.48 -15.23
C TYR A 148 -3.02 -5.99 -15.21
N GLN A 149 -2.04 -5.14 -15.54
CA GLN A 149 -2.20 -3.69 -15.66
C GLN A 149 -3.32 -3.29 -16.62
N LEU A 150 -3.58 -4.11 -17.65
CA LEU A 150 -4.58 -3.86 -18.68
C LEU A 150 -5.90 -4.61 -18.43
N THR A 151 -6.00 -5.39 -17.35
CA THR A 151 -7.20 -6.18 -17.08
C THR A 151 -8.38 -5.33 -16.62
N PRO A 152 -9.61 -5.64 -17.06
CA PRO A 152 -10.82 -5.01 -16.54
C PRO A 152 -10.96 -5.17 -15.02
N TRP A 153 -10.48 -6.29 -14.47
CA TRP A 153 -10.46 -6.53 -13.02
C TRP A 153 -9.68 -5.43 -12.31
N LYS A 154 -8.42 -5.18 -12.68
CA LYS A 154 -7.62 -4.11 -12.06
C LYS A 154 -8.36 -2.77 -12.11
N THR A 155 -8.94 -2.42 -13.27
CA THR A 155 -9.68 -1.16 -13.42
C THR A 155 -10.90 -1.08 -12.47
N VAL A 156 -11.64 -2.17 -12.28
CA VAL A 156 -12.74 -2.24 -11.29
C VAL A 156 -12.21 -2.03 -9.86
N CYS A 157 -11.17 -2.77 -9.45
CA CYS A 157 -10.57 -2.63 -8.11
C CYS A 157 -10.07 -1.20 -7.88
N LEU A 158 -9.39 -0.62 -8.87
CA LEU A 158 -8.83 0.72 -8.77
C LEU A 158 -9.92 1.79 -8.64
N ARG A 159 -11.03 1.68 -9.39
CA ARG A 159 -12.19 2.57 -9.21
C ARG A 159 -12.74 2.53 -7.78
N HIS A 160 -12.80 1.34 -7.17
CA HIS A 160 -13.25 1.23 -5.78
C HIS A 160 -12.24 1.86 -4.81
N CYS A 161 -10.94 1.62 -5.00
CA CYS A 161 -9.89 2.26 -4.19
C CYS A 161 -9.91 3.79 -4.28
N ARG A 162 -10.27 4.36 -5.44
CA ARG A 162 -10.32 5.81 -5.67
C ARG A 162 -11.63 6.48 -5.26
N SER A 163 -12.67 5.75 -4.89
CA SER A 163 -14.00 6.31 -4.63
C SER A 163 -14.33 6.39 -3.13
N PRO A 164 -13.87 7.44 -2.42
CA PRO A 164 -14.13 7.59 -0.98
C PRO A 164 -15.63 7.70 -0.68
N LEU A 165 -16.42 8.35 -1.55
CA LEU A 165 -17.87 8.49 -1.37
C LEU A 165 -18.62 7.16 -1.53
N ALA A 166 -18.27 6.35 -2.54
CA ALA A 166 -18.90 5.04 -2.72
C ALA A 166 -18.64 4.12 -1.52
N PHE A 167 -17.42 4.15 -0.96
CA PHE A 167 -17.09 3.41 0.26
C PHE A 167 -18.04 3.75 1.42
N PHE A 168 -18.28 5.04 1.64
CA PHE A 168 -19.16 5.54 2.69
C PHE A 168 -20.63 5.23 2.46
N LEU A 169 -21.11 5.34 1.22
CA LEU A 169 -22.49 4.96 0.90
C LEU A 169 -22.72 3.46 1.13
N HIS A 170 -21.71 2.63 0.86
CA HIS A 170 -21.82 1.18 1.01
C HIS A 170 -21.67 0.68 2.46
N HIS A 171 -20.93 1.41 3.32
CA HIS A 171 -20.62 0.98 4.70
C HIS A 171 -21.13 1.94 5.79
N GLY A 172 -21.76 3.06 5.42
CA GLY A 172 -21.99 4.21 6.30
C GLY A 172 -22.77 3.93 7.58
N ARG A 173 -23.68 2.94 7.57
CA ARG A 173 -24.41 2.52 8.78
C ARG A 173 -23.59 1.57 9.68
N SER A 174 -22.70 0.75 9.11
CA SER A 174 -21.94 -0.24 9.87
C SER A 174 -20.67 0.35 10.52
N ILE A 175 -20.08 1.38 9.92
CA ILE A 175 -18.81 1.98 10.40
C ILE A 175 -18.93 2.70 11.75
N GLY A 176 -20.15 2.92 12.27
CA GLY A 176 -20.38 3.48 13.61
C GLY A 176 -19.89 2.58 14.76
N THR A 177 -19.66 1.29 14.48
CA THR A 177 -19.12 0.32 15.46
C THR A 177 -17.67 -0.03 15.15
N GLY A 178 -16.88 -0.39 16.16
CA GLY A 178 -15.48 -0.80 15.97
C GLY A 178 -15.33 -2.00 15.02
N ILE A 179 -16.21 -3.00 15.13
CA ILE A 179 -16.22 -4.18 14.24
C ILE A 179 -16.59 -3.77 12.81
N GLY A 180 -17.60 -2.93 12.62
CA GLY A 180 -18.00 -2.50 11.29
C GLY A 180 -16.93 -1.60 10.63
N ALA A 181 -16.24 -0.76 11.40
CA ALA A 181 -15.09 0.00 10.93
C ALA A 181 -13.92 -0.91 10.52
N ALA A 182 -13.61 -1.95 11.31
CA ALA A 182 -12.59 -2.94 10.97
C ALA A 182 -12.95 -3.72 9.70
N ARG A 183 -14.21 -4.18 9.56
CA ARG A 183 -14.70 -4.83 8.34
C ARG A 183 -14.58 -3.92 7.11
N ALA A 184 -14.89 -2.64 7.27
CA ALA A 184 -14.73 -1.67 6.20
C ALA A 184 -13.24 -1.46 5.84
N GLY A 185 -12.35 -1.47 6.84
CA GLY A 185 -10.90 -1.51 6.66
C GLY A 185 -10.42 -2.73 5.87
N VAL A 186 -10.90 -3.93 6.23
CA VAL A 186 -10.63 -5.19 5.52
C VAL A 186 -11.13 -5.12 4.07
N ALA A 187 -12.36 -4.65 3.85
CA ALA A 187 -12.89 -4.51 2.50
C ALA A 187 -12.05 -3.57 1.65
N HIS A 188 -11.69 -2.39 2.18
CA HIS A 188 -10.81 -1.45 1.48
C HIS A 188 -9.40 -2.04 1.24
N GLY A 189 -8.86 -2.76 2.23
CA GLY A 189 -7.61 -3.49 2.13
C GLY A 189 -7.64 -4.53 1.01
N ALA A 190 -8.73 -5.30 0.89
CA ALA A 190 -8.88 -6.32 -0.16
C ALA A 190 -8.93 -5.72 -1.57
N PHE A 191 -9.64 -4.59 -1.76
CA PHE A 191 -9.59 -3.88 -3.05
C PHE A 191 -8.21 -3.28 -3.32
N CYS A 192 -7.57 -2.74 -2.28
CA CYS A 192 -6.23 -2.17 -2.38
C CYS A 192 -5.20 -3.23 -2.77
N LEU A 193 -5.21 -4.39 -2.11
CA LEU A 193 -4.38 -5.53 -2.47
C LEU A 193 -4.74 -6.02 -3.87
N GLY A 194 -6.04 -6.17 -4.18
CA GLY A 194 -6.52 -6.56 -5.50
C GLY A 194 -5.94 -5.68 -6.61
N CYS A 195 -5.91 -4.35 -6.48
CA CYS A 195 -5.38 -3.51 -7.55
C CYS A 195 -3.85 -3.55 -7.72
N CYS A 196 -3.07 -3.95 -6.71
CA CYS A 196 -1.61 -3.89 -6.75
C CYS A 196 -0.87 -5.18 -6.38
N TRP A 197 -1.55 -6.32 -6.18
CA TRP A 197 -0.92 -7.56 -5.74
C TRP A 197 0.23 -8.00 -6.64
N LEU A 198 0.08 -7.91 -7.96
CA LEU A 198 1.13 -8.28 -8.91
C LEU A 198 2.35 -7.35 -8.87
N LEU A 199 2.17 -6.10 -8.43
CA LEU A 199 3.28 -5.18 -8.16
C LEU A 199 4.01 -5.59 -6.87
N MET A 200 3.31 -6.18 -5.90
CA MET A 200 3.94 -6.73 -4.70
C MET A 200 4.72 -8.00 -5.03
N VAL A 201 4.22 -8.82 -5.97
CA VAL A 201 4.95 -9.99 -6.48
C VAL A 201 6.23 -9.56 -7.20
N ILE A 202 6.22 -8.44 -7.94
CA ILE A 202 7.45 -7.86 -8.51
C ILE A 202 8.47 -7.57 -7.40
N LEU A 203 8.08 -6.93 -6.29
CA LEU A 203 9.01 -6.67 -5.17
C LEU A 203 9.66 -7.94 -4.64
N VAL A 204 8.91 -9.04 -4.54
CA VAL A 204 9.45 -10.32 -4.09
C VAL A 204 10.40 -10.92 -5.14
N ALA A 205 10.05 -10.84 -6.41
CA ALA A 205 10.85 -11.37 -7.52
C ALA A 205 12.13 -10.58 -7.83
N PHE A 206 12.24 -9.35 -7.35
CA PHE A 206 13.42 -8.48 -7.47
C PHE A 206 14.19 -8.34 -6.16
N GLY A 207 13.89 -9.18 -5.17
CA GLY A 207 14.44 -9.05 -3.83
C GLY A 207 13.63 -8.08 -2.99
N THR A 208 12.97 -8.62 -1.96
CA THR A 208 12.28 -7.79 -0.97
C THR A 208 13.29 -6.83 -0.36
N MET A 209 12.94 -5.55 -0.28
CA MET A 209 13.78 -4.43 0.20
C MET A 209 14.74 -3.79 -0.82
N HIS A 210 14.69 -4.13 -2.12
CA HIS A 210 15.36 -3.29 -3.12
C HIS A 210 14.69 -1.90 -3.16
N LEU A 211 15.34 -0.90 -2.54
CA LEU A 211 14.77 0.43 -2.32
C LEU A 211 14.35 1.12 -3.63
N GLY A 212 15.09 0.90 -4.71
CA GLY A 212 14.75 1.44 -6.04
C GLY A 212 13.40 0.93 -6.56
N TRP A 213 13.15 -0.37 -6.39
CA TRP A 213 11.88 -1.00 -6.81
C TRP A 213 10.74 -0.62 -5.87
N MET A 214 11.01 -0.58 -4.58
CA MET A 214 10.07 -0.09 -3.57
C MET A 214 9.63 1.35 -3.91
N LEU A 215 10.56 2.24 -4.25
CA LEU A 215 10.25 3.63 -4.58
C LEU A 215 9.49 3.74 -5.90
N ALA A 216 9.96 3.07 -6.95
CA ALA A 216 9.33 3.11 -8.28
C ALA A 216 7.88 2.59 -8.23
N LEU A 217 7.65 1.45 -7.57
CA LEU A 217 6.31 0.87 -7.45
C LEU A 217 5.41 1.66 -6.51
N SER A 218 5.96 2.28 -5.46
CA SER A 218 5.20 3.21 -4.60
C SER A 218 4.71 4.40 -5.40
N ALA A 219 5.60 5.04 -6.16
CA ALA A 219 5.27 6.18 -7.01
C ALA A 219 4.21 5.79 -8.04
N LEU A 220 4.39 4.62 -8.70
CA LEU A 220 3.41 4.10 -9.64
C LEU A 220 2.04 3.91 -8.99
N ILE A 221 1.96 3.23 -7.84
CA ILE A 221 0.69 2.96 -7.15
C ILE A 221 0.04 4.27 -6.69
N LEU A 222 0.83 5.22 -6.19
CA LEU A 222 0.32 6.52 -5.77
C LEU A 222 -0.25 7.29 -6.96
N LEU A 223 0.47 7.36 -8.08
CA LEU A 223 0.01 8.00 -9.31
C LEU A 223 -1.24 7.30 -9.86
N GLU A 224 -1.25 5.97 -9.88
CA GLU A 224 -2.42 5.18 -10.25
C GLU A 224 -3.60 5.41 -9.30
N LYS A 225 -3.42 5.76 -8.03
CA LYS A 225 -4.56 5.95 -7.10
C LYS A 225 -5.01 7.40 -6.99
N THR A 226 -4.16 8.37 -7.35
CA THR A 226 -4.43 9.80 -7.10
C THR A 226 -4.50 10.65 -8.36
N ALA A 227 -3.87 10.26 -9.46
CA ALA A 227 -3.88 11.04 -10.69
C ALA A 227 -5.21 10.92 -11.44
N SER A 228 -5.67 12.04 -12.01
CA SER A 228 -6.86 12.10 -12.88
C SER A 228 -6.73 11.18 -14.11
N ARG A 229 -5.50 10.98 -14.60
CA ARG A 229 -5.15 10.11 -15.74
C ARG A 229 -4.52 8.78 -15.33
N GLY A 230 -4.85 8.24 -14.15
CA GLY A 230 -4.21 7.02 -13.65
C GLY A 230 -4.38 5.78 -14.56
N GLU A 231 -5.36 5.75 -15.46
CA GLU A 231 -5.46 4.69 -16.48
C GLU A 231 -4.36 4.80 -17.56
N THR A 232 -3.97 6.02 -17.94
CA THR A 232 -2.82 6.27 -18.82
C THR A 232 -1.52 5.83 -18.14
N VAL A 233 -1.40 6.09 -16.83
CA VAL A 233 -0.25 5.64 -16.02
C VAL A 233 -0.18 4.11 -16.01
N ALA A 234 -1.28 3.41 -15.76
CA ALA A 234 -1.35 1.95 -15.79
C ALA A 234 -0.94 1.36 -17.15
N ARG A 235 -1.38 1.97 -18.27
CA ARG A 235 -0.98 1.57 -19.63
C ARG A 235 0.50 1.80 -19.90
N ALA A 236 1.05 2.94 -19.49
CA ALA A 236 2.47 3.22 -19.63
C ALA A 236 3.32 2.23 -18.81
N ALA A 237 2.89 1.93 -17.59
CA ALA A 237 3.52 0.91 -16.75
C ALA A 237 3.42 -0.49 -17.37
N ALA A 238 2.30 -0.84 -18.02
CA ALA A 238 2.17 -2.09 -18.74
C ALA A 238 3.22 -2.23 -19.85
N VAL A 239 3.43 -1.18 -20.65
CA VAL A 239 4.46 -1.16 -21.70
C VAL A 239 5.86 -1.30 -21.10
N ALA A 240 6.16 -0.56 -20.04
CA ALA A 240 7.45 -0.64 -19.36
C ALA A 240 7.71 -2.04 -18.78
N PHE A 241 6.73 -2.63 -18.11
CA PHE A 241 6.82 -3.99 -17.57
C PHE A 241 6.93 -5.04 -18.68
N ALA A 242 6.22 -4.88 -19.79
CA ALA A 242 6.34 -5.78 -20.92
C ALA A 242 7.75 -5.76 -21.52
N ALA A 243 8.29 -4.55 -21.77
CA ALA A 243 9.63 -4.39 -22.33
C ALA A 243 10.71 -4.96 -21.40
N LEU A 244 10.66 -4.62 -20.11
CA LEU A 244 11.63 -5.11 -19.13
C LEU A 244 11.49 -6.62 -18.89
N GLY A 245 10.26 -7.14 -18.88
CA GLY A 245 9.99 -8.56 -18.73
C GLY A 245 10.57 -9.37 -19.89
N LEU A 246 10.40 -8.88 -21.12
CA LEU A 246 10.97 -9.50 -22.31
C LEU A 246 12.51 -9.44 -22.30
N LEU A 247 13.09 -8.31 -21.87
CA LEU A 247 14.54 -8.15 -21.71
C LEU A 247 15.11 -9.20 -20.75
N LEU A 248 14.47 -9.42 -19.59
CA LEU A 248 14.92 -10.39 -18.60
C LEU A 248 14.74 -11.85 -19.05
N ILE A 249 13.75 -12.14 -19.88
CA ILE A 249 13.59 -13.49 -20.45
C ILE A 249 14.72 -13.79 -21.45
N LEU A 250 15.06 -12.81 -22.31
CA LEU A 250 16.09 -12.96 -23.34
C LEU A 250 17.51 -12.85 -22.77
N HIS A 251 17.71 -12.00 -21.78
CA HIS A 251 18.99 -11.68 -21.15
C HIS A 251 18.88 -11.72 -19.62
N PRO A 252 18.67 -12.89 -19.01
CA PRO A 252 18.38 -13.00 -17.58
C PRO A 252 19.50 -12.52 -16.66
N GLN A 253 20.74 -12.49 -17.14
CA GLN A 253 21.88 -11.88 -16.45
C GLN A 253 21.69 -10.38 -16.15
N THR A 254 20.77 -9.70 -16.86
CA THR A 254 20.48 -8.28 -16.60
C THR A 254 19.83 -8.05 -15.24
N LEU A 255 19.30 -9.10 -14.60
CA LEU A 255 18.73 -9.03 -13.25
C LEU A 255 19.73 -8.45 -12.25
N GLY A 256 21.01 -8.83 -12.31
CA GLY A 256 22.04 -8.36 -11.38
C GLY A 256 22.38 -6.87 -11.49
N PHE A 257 21.92 -6.17 -12.54
CA PHE A 257 22.01 -4.70 -12.63
C PHE A 257 20.75 -4.00 -12.08
N LEU A 258 19.67 -4.76 -11.85
CA LEU A 258 18.37 -4.25 -11.44
C LEU A 258 18.06 -4.51 -9.97
N ILE A 259 18.91 -5.27 -9.27
CA ILE A 259 18.82 -5.61 -7.84
C ILE A 259 20.17 -5.35 -7.17
#